data_AF-A0A438HZM9-F1
#
_entry.id   AF-A0A438HZM9-F1
#
_cell.length_a   1.000
_cell.length_b   1.000
_cell.length_c   1.000
_cell.angle_alpha   90.00
_cell.angle_beta   90.00
_cell.angle_gamma   90.00
#
_symmetry.space_group_name_H-M   'P 1'
#
loop_
_entity.id
_entity.type
_entity.pdbx_description
1 polymer ?
#
loop_
_entity_poly.entity_id
_entity_poly.type
_entity_poly.pdbx_seq_one_letter_code
_entity_poly.pdbx_strand_id
1 'polypeptide(L)' 'MGQELRNQLMKIHQLFPNLIKEVRGKGLFNAVELNSKVLFPVSAYDICLKLKERGVLAKPTHDTIIRLTPPLSIR' A
#
# COMPACT_ATOMS: atom_id res chain seq x y z
N MET A 1 7.76 14.05 -4.73
CA MET A 1 6.53 13.46 -4.12
C MET A 1 6.41 11.95 -4.30
N GLY A 2 6.49 11.39 -5.52
CA GLY A 2 6.39 9.93 -5.69
C GLY A 2 7.48 9.14 -4.93
N GLN A 3 8.70 9.67 -4.88
CA GLN A 3 9.78 9.09 -4.10
C GLN A 3 9.60 9.29 -2.59
N GLU A 4 9.04 10.43 -2.18
CA GLU A 4 8.69 10.69 -0.76
C GLU A 4 7.65 9.68 -0.26
N LEU A 5 6.55 9.50 -1.02
CA LEU A 5 5.54 8.48 -0.73
C LEU A 5 6.18 7.10 -0.58
N ARG A 6 7.09 6.72 -1.50
CA ARG A 6 7.79 5.44 -1.42
C ARG A 6 8.67 5.32 -0.18
N ASN A 7 9.41 6.38 0.17
CA ASN A 7 10.26 6.39 1.35
C ASN A 7 9.43 6.21 2.63
N GLN A 8 8.24 6.83 2.71
CA GLN A 8 7.33 6.63 3.84
C GLN A 8 6.77 5.21 3.88
N LEU A 9 6.38 4.64 2.73
CA LEU A 9 5.95 3.24 2.66
C LEU A 9 7.06 2.26 3.06
N MET A 10 8.32 2.55 2.70
CA MET A 10 9.50 1.78 3.10
C MET A 10 9.72 1.81 4.62
N LYS A 11 9.52 2.98 5.27
CA LYS A 11 9.57 3.07 6.74
C LYS A 11 8.49 2.19 7.39
N ILE A 12 7.27 2.18 6.83
CA ILE A 12 6.20 1.31 7.34
C ILE A 12 6.56 -0.17 7.17
N HIS A 13 7.18 -0.55 6.03
CA HIS A 13 7.70 -1.89 5.83
C HIS A 13 8.74 -2.28 6.89
N GLN A 14 9.66 -1.37 7.25
CA GLN A 14 10.63 -1.62 8.32
C GLN A 14 9.98 -1.81 9.70
N LEU A 15 8.86 -1.13 9.98
CA LEU A 15 8.12 -1.29 11.23
C LEU A 15 7.32 -2.61 11.25
N PHE A 16 6.82 -3.07 10.10
CA PHE A 16 6.00 -4.27 9.97
C PHE A 16 6.54 -5.24 8.91
N PRO A 17 7.75 -5.79 9.09
CA PRO A 17 8.41 -6.63 8.09
C PRO A 17 7.69 -7.97 7.85
N ASN A 18 6.97 -8.45 8.86
CA ASN A 18 6.20 -9.70 8.76
C ASN A 18 4.89 -9.51 7.97
N LEU A 19 4.36 -8.29 7.96
CA LEU A 19 3.07 -7.95 7.34
C LEU A 19 3.23 -7.56 5.87
N ILE A 20 4.23 -6.73 5.59
CA ILE A 20 4.53 -6.21 4.26
C ILE A 20 5.66 -7.04 3.68
N LYS A 21 5.37 -7.75 2.59
CA LYS A 21 6.35 -8.56 1.87
C LYS A 21 7.28 -7.71 1.02
N GLU A 22 6.74 -6.72 0.33
CA GLU A 22 7.52 -5.86 -0.57
C GLU A 22 6.84 -4.49 -0.77
N VAL A 23 7.64 -3.44 -0.95
CA VAL A 23 7.18 -2.13 -1.43
C VAL A 23 7.85 -1.84 -2.76
N ARG A 24 7.07 -1.63 -3.82
CA ARG A 24 7.58 -1.37 -5.18
C ARG A 24 6.86 -0.23 -5.86
N GLY A 25 7.50 0.39 -6.86
CA GLY A 25 6.86 1.45 -7.64
C GLY A 25 7.81 2.18 -8.59
N LYS A 26 7.24 3.00 -9.48
CA LYS A 26 7.98 3.92 -10.36
C LYS A 26 7.25 5.26 -10.42
N GLY A 27 7.96 6.35 -10.16
CA GLY A 27 7.36 7.68 -10.05
C GLY A 27 6.26 7.73 -8.97
N LEU A 28 5.05 8.13 -9.36
CA LEU A 28 3.88 8.22 -8.48
C LEU A 28 3.12 6.89 -8.35
N PHE A 29 3.36 5.93 -9.24
CA PHE A 29 2.75 4.61 -9.16
C PHE A 29 3.48 3.76 -8.12
N ASN A 30 2.88 3.56 -6.96
CA ASN A 30 3.45 2.76 -5.88
C ASN A 30 2.50 1.63 -5.48
N ALA A 31 3.07 0.53 -5.03
CA ALA A 31 2.35 -0.66 -4.61
C ALA A 31 3.00 -1.26 -3.36
N VAL A 32 2.16 -1.78 -2.48
CA VAL A 32 2.56 -2.52 -1.28
C VAL A 32 2.02 -3.93 -1.41
N GLU A 33 2.91 -4.91 -1.36
CA GLU A 33 2.55 -6.33 -1.33
C GLU A 33 2.53 -6.81 0.12
N LEU A 34 1.41 -7.40 0.50
CA LEU A 34 1.17 -7.93 1.84
C LEU A 34 1.36 -9.44 1.85
N ASN A 35 1.78 -9.97 3.00
CA ASN A 35 1.93 -11.39 3.19
C ASN A 35 0.59 -12.04 3.55
N SER A 36 -0.03 -12.74 2.59
CA SER A 36 -1.35 -13.37 2.76
C SER A 36 -1.41 -14.37 3.92
N LYS A 37 -0.27 -15.02 4.26
CA LYS A 37 -0.22 -16.00 5.35
C LYS A 37 -0.34 -15.37 6.73
N VAL A 38 0.20 -14.16 6.90
CA VAL A 38 0.16 -13.41 8.16
C VAL A 38 -1.13 -12.61 8.28
N LEU A 39 -1.72 -12.23 7.14
CA LEU A 39 -2.88 -11.37 7.08
C LEU A 39 -4.21 -12.11 7.33
N PHE A 40 -4.28 -13.42 7.13
CA PHE A 40 -5.52 -14.19 7.28
C PHE A 40 -6.15 -14.02 8.68
N PRO A 41 -7.41 -13.55 8.82
CA PRO A 41 -8.47 -13.48 7.79
C PRO A 41 -8.63 -12.13 7.05
N VAL A 42 -7.80 -11.13 7.34
CA VAL A 42 -7.83 -9.80 6.73
C VAL A 42 -7.23 -9.85 5.31
N SER A 43 -7.91 -9.23 4.34
CA SER A 43 -7.45 -9.13 2.95
C SER A 43 -6.94 -7.72 2.59
N ALA A 44 -6.26 -7.58 1.45
CA ALA A 44 -5.93 -6.25 0.92
C ALA A 44 -7.18 -5.40 0.66
N TYR A 45 -8.33 -6.02 0.41
CA TYR A 45 -9.60 -5.34 0.23
C TYR A 45 -10.10 -4.70 1.54
N ASP A 46 -10.02 -5.39 2.67
CA ASP A 46 -10.42 -4.87 3.98
C ASP A 46 -9.56 -3.67 4.39
N ILE A 47 -8.27 -3.71 4.06
CA ILE A 47 -7.37 -2.57 4.29
C ILE A 47 -7.77 -1.40 3.39
N CYS A 48 -8.08 -1.64 2.11
CA CYS A 48 -8.59 -0.59 1.22
C CYS A 48 -9.91 0.01 1.72
N LEU A 49 -10.80 -0.79 2.31
CA LEU A 49 -12.02 -0.28 2.94
C LEU A 49 -11.72 0.64 4.12
N LYS A 50 -10.82 0.23 5.04
CA LYS A 50 -10.38 1.08 6.16
C LYS A 50 -9.65 2.34 5.69
N LEU A 51 -8.91 2.27 4.59
CA LEU A 51 -8.27 3.44 3.97
C LEU A 51 -9.33 4.39 3.40
N LYS A 52 -10.37 3.86 2.75
CA LYS A 52 -11.50 4.65 2.24
C LYS A 52 -12.22 5.39 3.37
N GLU A 53 -12.47 4.73 4.51
CA GLU A 53 -13.07 5.37 5.70
C GLU A 53 -12.23 6.53 6.23
N ARG A 54 -10.91 6.47 6.04
CA ARG A 54 -9.96 7.55 6.39
C ARG A 54 -9.74 8.56 5.25
N GLY A 55 -10.51 8.48 4.16
CA GLY A 55 -10.41 9.39 3.02
C GLY A 55 -9.30 9.07 2.03
N VAL A 56 -8.65 7.90 2.13
CA VAL A 56 -7.58 7.46 1.23
C VAL A 56 -8.13 6.44 0.24
N LEU A 57 -8.12 6.79 -1.04
CA LEU A 57 -8.48 5.87 -2.11
C LEU A 57 -7.26 5.04 -2.52
N ALA A 58 -7.37 3.73 -2.38
CA ALA A 58 -6.39 2.76 -2.85
C ALA A 58 -7.09 1.63 -3.58
N LYS A 59 -6.42 1.03 -4.57
CA LYS A 59 -6.97 -0.10 -5.33
C LYS A 59 -6.32 -1.40 -4.87
N PRO A 60 -7.09 -2.40 -4.40
CA PRO A 60 -6.56 -3.73 -4.16
C PRO A 60 -6.33 -4.48 -5.48
N THR A 61 -5.38 -5.40 -5.50
CA THR A 61 -5.08 -6.28 -6.65
C THR A 61 -4.62 -7.65 -6.15
N HIS A 62 -5.11 -8.72 -6.78
CA HIS A 62 -4.77 -10.12 -6.45
C HIS A 62 -4.74 -10.39 -4.93
N ASP A 63 -5.78 -9.92 -4.21
CA ASP A 63 -6.06 -10.04 -2.76
C ASP A 63 -4.96 -9.65 -1.75
N THR A 64 -3.79 -9.27 -2.25
CA THR A 64 -2.54 -9.15 -1.49
C THR A 64 -1.82 -7.84 -1.76
N ILE A 65 -2.12 -7.17 -2.87
CA ILE A 65 -1.42 -5.96 -3.30
C ILE A 65 -2.33 -4.76 -3.15
N ILE A 66 -1.83 -3.68 -2.56
CA ILE A 66 -2.49 -2.38 -2.49
C ILE A 66 -1.75 -1.41 -3.41
N ARG A 67 -2.46 -0.80 -4.37
CA ARG A 67 -1.93 0.17 -5.32
C ARG A 67 -2.35 1.59 -4.94
N LEU A 68 -1.36 2.49 -4.92
CA LEU A 68 -1.49 3.92 -4.68
C LEU A 68 -1.06 4.66 -5.94
N THR A 69 -2.02 5.33 -6.57
CA THR A 69 -1.82 6.10 -7.80
C THR A 69 -2.41 7.50 -7.64
N PRO A 70 -1.71 8.40 -6.95
CA PRO A 70 -2.12 9.79 -6.85
C PRO A 70 -2.05 10.49 -8.23
N PRO A 71 -2.84 11.56 -8.43
CA PRO A 71 -2.76 12.37 -9.64
C PRO A 71 -1.39 13.04 -9.77
N LEU A 72 -0.97 13.36 -11.00
CA LEU A 72 0.31 14.03 -11.27
C LEU A 72 0.39 15.42 -10.63
N SER A 73 -0.76 16.07 -10.43
CA SER A 73 -0.89 17.38 -9.81
C SER A 73 -0.93 17.33 -8.28
N ILE A 74 -0.60 16.20 -7.65
CA ILE A 74 -0.48 16.13 -6.19
C ILE A 74 0.56 17.17 -5.74
N ARG A 75 0.18 18.00 -4.77
CA ARG A 75 0.98 19.09 -4.20
C ARG A 75 1.32 18.80 -2.76
#